data_AF-A0A380DKP7-F1
#
_entry.id   AF-A0A380DKP7-F1
#
_cell.length_a   1.000
_cell.length_b   1.000
_cell.length_c   1.000
_cell.angle_alpha   90.00
_cell.angle_beta   90.00
_cell.angle_gamma   90.00
#
_symmetry.space_group_name_H-M   'P 1'
#
loop_
_entity.id
_entity.type
_entity.pdbx_description
1 polymer ?
#
loop_
_entity_poly.entity_id
_entity_poly.type
_entity_poly.pdbx_seq_one_letter_code
_entity_poly.pdbx_strand_id
1 'polypeptide(L)'
;MQDNAFDAAEYDMTHVFHIQGEYILQQCSQHCHAQTYRNDDLIRKMVVAQQDMLIPWEMIPRCPKCDAPMEVNKRKAEVGMVEDAEFHAQLQRYNAFLEQHQDD
;
A
#
# COMPACT_ATOMS: atom_id res chain seq x y z
N MET A 1 -1.78 -5.91 6.76
CA MET A 1 -1.03 -4.76 6.21
C MET A 1 0.18 -4.53 7.10
N GLN A 2 1.31 -4.16 6.53
CA GLN A 2 2.56 -3.99 7.26
C GLN A 2 2.72 -2.55 7.79
N ASP A 3 3.31 -2.44 8.98
CA ASP A 3 3.83 -1.20 9.54
C ASP A 3 5.28 -0.95 9.06
N ASN A 4 5.90 0.12 9.57
CA ASN A 4 7.25 0.52 9.17
C ASN A 4 8.37 -0.19 9.93
N ALA A 5 8.10 -1.30 10.65
CA ALA A 5 9.09 -1.89 11.55
C ALA A 5 10.37 -2.34 10.82
N PHE A 6 10.26 -2.91 9.61
CA PHE A 6 11.43 -3.31 8.81
C PHE A 6 12.24 -2.10 8.33
N ASP A 7 11.57 -1.06 7.82
CA ASP A 7 12.21 0.17 7.37
C ASP A 7 12.93 0.87 8.53
N ALA A 8 12.26 1.01 9.68
CA ALA A 8 12.82 1.63 10.89
C ALA A 8 13.98 0.84 11.50
N ALA A 9 14.06 -0.47 11.24
CA ALA A 9 15.15 -1.33 11.64
C ALA A 9 16.26 -1.45 10.58
N GLU A 10 16.18 -0.69 9.48
CA GLU A 10 17.12 -0.73 8.36
C GLU A 10 17.31 -2.14 7.78
N TYR A 11 16.22 -2.92 7.73
CA TYR A 11 16.25 -4.25 7.11
C TYR A 11 16.53 -4.15 5.61
N ASP A 12 17.18 -5.18 5.07
CA ASP A 12 17.32 -5.32 3.62
C ASP A 12 15.96 -5.66 3.00
N MET A 13 15.32 -4.64 2.42
CA MET A 13 14.00 -4.74 1.81
C MET A 13 13.95 -5.66 0.59
N THR A 14 15.10 -6.09 0.04
CA THR A 14 15.11 -7.12 -1.01
C THR A 14 14.67 -8.50 -0.48
N HIS A 15 14.73 -8.71 0.84
CA HIS A 15 14.32 -9.94 1.54
C HIS A 15 12.93 -9.84 2.20
N VAL A 16 12.19 -8.76 1.96
CA VAL A 16 10.86 -8.54 2.57
C VAL A 16 9.78 -8.58 1.49
N PHE A 17 8.68 -9.29 1.77
CA PHE A 17 7.49 -9.32 0.93
C PHE A 17 6.25 -8.85 1.70
N HIS A 18 5.74 -7.66 1.34
CA HIS A 18 4.56 -7.05 1.95
C HIS A 18 3.25 -7.57 1.33
N ILE A 19 2.98 -8.87 1.51
CA ILE A 19 1.84 -9.59 0.91
C ILE A 19 0.46 -8.96 1.23
N GLN A 20 0.34 -8.24 2.35
CA GLN A 20 -0.89 -7.58 2.79
C GLN A 20 -0.91 -6.05 2.56
N GLY A 21 0.03 -5.52 1.77
CA GLY A 21 0.20 -4.09 1.53
C GLY A 21 0.82 -3.34 2.70
N GLU A 22 0.95 -2.02 2.56
CA GLU A 22 1.62 -1.14 3.53
C GLU A 22 0.76 0.10 3.87
N TYR A 23 0.76 0.53 5.14
CA TYR A 23 -0.08 1.66 5.61
C TYR A 23 0.24 2.98 4.94
N ILE A 24 1.48 3.12 4.46
CA ILE A 24 1.96 4.35 3.84
C ILE A 24 1.53 4.49 2.38
N LEU A 25 1.02 3.41 1.80
CA LEU A 25 0.57 3.36 0.41
C LEU A 25 -0.94 3.49 0.31
N GLN A 26 -1.38 4.12 -0.79
CA GLN A 26 -2.77 4.32 -1.16
C GLN A 26 -3.06 3.60 -2.47
N GLN A 27 -4.30 3.17 -2.63
CA GLN A 27 -4.81 2.51 -3.82
C GLN A 27 -6.16 3.12 -4.24
N CYS A 28 -6.52 2.99 -5.52
CA CYS A 28 -7.85 3.35 -5.96
C CYS A 28 -8.88 2.47 -5.24
N SER A 29 -9.90 3.06 -4.59
CA SER A 29 -10.97 2.29 -3.93
C SER A 29 -11.72 1.35 -4.87
N GLN A 30 -11.78 1.69 -6.16
CA GLN A 30 -12.41 0.88 -7.21
C GLN A 30 -11.43 -0.10 -7.88
N HIS A 31 -10.17 -0.17 -7.44
CA HIS A 31 -9.14 -1.04 -8.00
C HIS A 31 -9.00 -0.91 -9.54
N CYS A 32 -9.20 0.28 -10.09
CA CYS A 32 -9.33 0.47 -11.54
C CYS A 32 -8.03 0.26 -12.33
N HIS A 33 -6.87 0.28 -11.67
CA HIS A 33 -5.56 0.03 -12.28
C HIS A 33 -4.55 -0.40 -11.22
N ALA A 34 -3.51 -1.11 -11.66
CA ALA A 34 -2.45 -1.68 -10.82
C ALA A 34 -1.34 -0.63 -10.52
N GLN A 35 -1.60 0.29 -9.58
CA GLN A 35 -0.60 1.25 -9.10
C GLN A 35 -0.94 1.73 -7.70
N THR A 36 0.05 1.76 -6.81
CA THR A 36 -0.05 2.41 -5.51
C THR A 36 0.53 3.84 -5.52
N TYR A 37 0.15 4.64 -4.53
CA TYR A 37 0.52 6.05 -4.39
C TYR A 37 0.94 6.35 -2.96
N ARG A 38 1.84 7.32 -2.75
CA ARG A 38 2.27 7.77 -1.42
C ARG A 38 2.22 9.29 -1.34
N ASN A 39 1.68 9.83 -0.25
CA ASN A 39 1.66 11.28 0.01
C ASN A 39 1.61 11.60 1.50
N ASP A 40 2.76 11.48 2.17
CA ASP A 40 2.88 11.70 3.61
C ASP A 40 2.49 13.13 4.03
N ASP A 41 2.76 14.13 3.19
CA ASP A 41 2.43 15.53 3.47
C ASP A 41 0.92 15.77 3.50
N LEU A 42 0.17 15.12 2.60
CA LEU A 42 -1.28 15.14 2.63
C LEU A 42 -1.81 14.50 3.92
N ILE A 43 -1.25 13.36 4.32
CA ILE A 43 -1.65 12.69 5.58
C ILE A 43 -1.39 13.61 6.78
N ARG A 44 -0.23 14.27 6.85
CA ARG A 44 0.06 15.25 7.93
C ARG A 44 -0.91 16.42 7.91
N LYS A 45 -1.28 16.94 6.73
CA LYS A 45 -2.28 18.02 6.60
C LYS A 45 -3.66 17.58 7.06
N MET A 46 -4.11 16.38 6.70
CA MET A 46 -5.36 15.81 7.18
C MET A 46 -5.41 15.70 8.70
N VAL A 47 -4.30 15.25 9.33
CA VAL A 47 -4.21 15.14 10.79
C VAL A 47 -4.43 16.48 11.47
N VAL A 48 -3.86 17.56 10.94
CA VAL A 48 -3.97 18.92 11.48
C VAL A 48 -5.35 19.54 11.19
N ALA A 49 -5.91 19.30 10.01
CA ALA A 49 -7.13 19.95 9.54
C ALA A 49 -8.43 19.26 10.00
N GLN A 50 -8.36 18.03 10.51
CA GLN A 50 -9.55 17.30 10.93
C GLN A 50 -10.27 17.96 12.12
N GLN A 51 -11.60 17.89 12.13
CA GLN A 51 -12.45 18.30 13.24
C GLN A 51 -13.68 17.38 13.29
N ASP A 52 -14.16 17.05 14.48
CA ASP A 52 -15.35 16.20 14.67
C ASP A 52 -15.28 14.86 13.91
N MET A 53 -14.10 14.24 13.88
CA MET A 53 -13.78 12.98 13.16
C MET A 53 -13.89 13.09 11.63
N LEU A 54 -13.87 14.29 11.07
CA LEU A 54 -13.97 14.54 9.63
C LEU A 54 -12.78 15.38 9.13
N ILE A 55 -12.27 15.05 7.95
CA ILE A 55 -11.34 15.90 7.20
C ILE A 55 -12.15 16.82 6.25
N PRO A 56 -11.59 17.96 5.82
CA PRO A 56 -12.18 18.77 4.75
C PRO A 56 -12.38 17.96 3.46
N TRP A 57 -13.50 18.16 2.76
CA TRP A 57 -13.89 17.36 1.60
C TRP A 57 -12.86 17.43 0.47
N GLU A 58 -12.30 18.61 0.24
CA GLU A 58 -11.27 18.89 -0.74
C GLU A 58 -9.94 18.17 -0.48
N MET A 59 -9.74 17.65 0.75
CA MET A 59 -8.55 16.88 1.10
C MET A 59 -8.69 15.39 0.78
N ILE A 60 -9.88 14.89 0.44
CA ILE A 60 -10.06 13.48 0.07
C ILE A 60 -9.27 13.19 -1.23
N PRO A 61 -8.23 12.35 -1.18
CA PRO A 61 -7.41 12.06 -2.35
C PRO A 61 -8.23 11.29 -3.38
N ARG A 62 -8.06 11.65 -4.66
CA ARG A 62 -8.80 11.08 -5.78
C ARG A 62 -7.88 10.33 -6.72
N CYS A 63 -8.37 9.24 -7.28
CA CYS A 63 -7.69 8.47 -8.29
C CYS A 63 -7.51 9.30 -9.57
N PRO A 64 -6.28 9.47 -10.09
CA PRO A 64 -6.06 10.25 -11.30
C PRO A 64 -6.59 9.57 -12.58
N LYS A 65 -7.09 8.33 -12.49
CA LYS A 65 -7.62 7.56 -13.61
C LYS A 65 -9.15 7.56 -13.68
N CYS A 66 -9.83 7.53 -12.53
CA CYS A 66 -11.29 7.38 -12.48
C CYS A 66 -11.99 8.32 -11.49
N ASP A 67 -11.25 9.23 -10.83
CA ASP A 67 -11.73 10.16 -9.81
C ASP A 67 -12.36 9.52 -8.56
N ALA A 68 -12.37 8.19 -8.44
CA ALA A 68 -12.81 7.54 -7.20
C ALA A 68 -11.91 7.95 -6.02
N PRO A 69 -12.43 8.02 -4.78
CA PRO A 69 -11.59 8.22 -3.60
C PRO A 69 -10.47 7.19 -3.52
N MET A 70 -9.29 7.59 -3.04
CA MET A 70 -8.25 6.62 -2.67
C MET A 70 -8.58 6.01 -1.30
N GLU A 71 -8.14 4.78 -1.08
CA GLU A 71 -8.12 4.11 0.21
C GLU A 71 -6.70 3.63 0.53
N VAL A 72 -6.42 3.23 1.77
CA VAL A 72 -5.13 2.62 2.12
C VAL A 72 -4.94 1.29 1.37
N ASN A 73 -3.71 0.98 0.97
CA ASN A 73 -3.36 -0.29 0.33
C ASN A 73 -3.52 -1.47 1.30
N LYS A 74 -4.74 -2.04 1.36
CA LYS A 74 -5.11 -3.22 2.15
C LYS A 74 -5.72 -4.29 1.28
N ARG A 75 -5.45 -5.54 1.66
CA ARG A 75 -6.22 -6.69 1.19
C ARG A 75 -7.56 -6.79 1.92
N LYS A 76 -8.65 -6.79 1.16
CA LYS A 76 -10.02 -7.10 1.61
C LYS A 76 -10.39 -8.50 1.14
N ALA A 77 -11.20 -9.22 1.90
CA ALA A 77 -11.57 -10.61 1.59
C ALA A 77 -12.38 -10.72 0.28
N GLU A 78 -13.19 -9.70 -0.02
CA GLU A 78 -14.15 -9.72 -1.10
C GLU A 78 -13.57 -9.23 -2.44
N VAL A 79 -12.64 -8.26 -2.39
CA VAL A 79 -12.14 -7.57 -3.58
C VAL A 79 -10.62 -7.64 -3.74
N GLY A 80 -9.92 -8.29 -2.81
CA GLY A 80 -8.47 -8.38 -2.83
C GLY A 80 -7.78 -7.06 -2.50
N MET A 81 -6.65 -6.81 -3.15
CA MET A 81 -5.80 -5.63 -2.97
C MET A 81 -5.32 -5.16 -4.34
N VAL A 82 -5.00 -3.88 -4.49
CA VAL A 82 -4.22 -3.44 -5.66
C VAL A 82 -2.79 -3.97 -5.51
N GLU A 83 -2.37 -4.78 -6.48
CA GLU A 83 -1.04 -5.36 -6.61
C GLU A 83 -0.34 -4.65 -7.77
N ASP A 84 0.65 -3.80 -7.47
CA ASP A 84 1.40 -3.07 -8.49
C ASP A 84 2.69 -3.80 -8.90
N ALA A 85 3.52 -3.16 -9.73
CA ALA A 85 4.75 -3.76 -10.23
C ALA A 85 5.73 -4.14 -9.11
N GLU A 86 5.83 -3.35 -8.02
CA GLU A 86 6.74 -3.66 -6.92
C GLU A 86 6.21 -4.82 -6.07
N PHE A 87 4.89 -4.90 -5.86
CA PHE A 87 4.28 -6.09 -5.24
C PHE A 87 4.65 -7.37 -6.01
N HIS A 88 4.54 -7.34 -7.34
CA HIS A 88 4.90 -8.49 -8.17
C HIS A 88 6.41 -8.78 -8.15
N ALA A 89 7.26 -7.76 -8.09
CA ALA A 89 8.70 -7.93 -7.93
C ALA A 89 9.07 -8.58 -6.58
N GLN A 90 8.43 -8.17 -5.48
CA GLN A 90 8.60 -8.80 -4.17
C GLN A 90 8.12 -10.25 -4.17
N LEU A 91 6.95 -10.52 -4.74
CA LEU A 91 6.41 -11.88 -4.89
C LEU A 91 7.36 -12.78 -5.68
N GLN A 92 7.95 -12.26 -6.76
CA GLN A 92 8.94 -13.00 -7.55
C GLN A 92 10.19 -13.34 -6.74
N ARG A 93 10.75 -12.39 -5.98
CA ARG A 93 11.90 -12.65 -5.08
C ARG A 93 11.57 -13.71 -4.04
N TYR A 94 10.39 -13.61 -3.42
CA TYR A 94 9.92 -14.57 -2.41
C TYR A 94 9.75 -15.98 -3.00
N ASN A 95 9.10 -16.11 -4.16
CA ASN A 95 8.91 -17.40 -4.81
C ASN A 95 10.23 -18.02 -5.28
N ALA A 96 11.15 -17.21 -5.83
CA ALA A 96 12.47 -17.69 -6.22
C ALA A 96 13.26 -18.25 -5.02
N PHE A 97 13.11 -17.63 -3.84
CA PHE A 97 13.67 -18.16 -2.60
C PHE A 97 13.02 -19.50 -2.22
N LEU A 98 11.68 -19.62 -2.27
CA LEU A 98 10.99 -20.89 -1.98
C LEU A 98 11.42 -22.02 -2.92
N GLU A 99 11.58 -21.74 -4.21
CA GLU A 99 12.02 -22.72 -5.22
C GLU A 99 13.45 -23.21 -4.95
N GLN A 100 14.34 -22.34 -4.48
CA GLN A 100 15.73 -22.70 -4.16
C GLN A 100 15.86 -23.56 -2.90
N HIS A 101 14.86 -23.52 -2.02
CA HIS A 101 14.86 -24.16 -0.70
C HIS A 101 13.74 -25.21 -0.54
N GLN A 102 13.26 -25.77 -1.65
CA GLN A 102 12.10 -26.68 -1.64
C GLN A 102 12.40 -28.05 -1.00
N ASP A 103 13.66 -28.49 -1.05
CA ASP A 103 14.12 -29.82 -0.59
C ASP A 103 15.11 -29.75 0.59
N ASP A 104 15.21 -28.60 1.26
CA ASP A 104 16.01 -28.42 2.50
C ASP A 104 15.35 -29.11 3.71
#